data_AF-A0A965WIA2-F1
#
_entry.id   AF-A0A965WIA2-F1
#
_cell.length_a   1.000
_cell.length_b   1.000
_cell.length_c   1.000
_cell.angle_alpha   90.00
_cell.angle_beta   90.00
_cell.angle_gamma   90.00
#
_symmetry.space_group_name_H-M   'P 1'
#
loop_
_entity.id
_entity.type
_entity.pdbx_description
1 polymer ?
#
loop_
_entity_poly.entity_id
_entity_poly.type
_entity_poly.pdbx_seq_one_letter_code
_entity_poly.pdbx_strand_id
1 'polypeptide(L)'
;MIWCIVSTAKNINMNIAAGKVDTRIPKNKFRFAMPEVSAIIWRYKITKDTVEFAVDEVNSELQVIEVIFKGTPVTKYFSKLQSAIPYRMLFVYKEGLTNKYAFAYGNTVITTAKELLIGDELRGSTQSLTTLIEELAEEMLDIRRRETDSFDDLLIRQERLIKQKKEIARLQKLVDNEKQSKYRFKLNEELKIMQKELDYES
;
A
#
# COMPACT_ATOMS: atom_id res chain seq x y z
N MET A 1 -27.11 -28.15 -3.85
CA MET A 1 -26.76 -27.61 -2.53
C MET A 1 -25.26 -27.39 -2.50
N ILE A 2 -24.80 -26.17 -2.80
CA ILE A 2 -23.38 -25.81 -2.74
C ILE A 2 -23.20 -25.06 -1.43
N TRP A 3 -22.49 -25.68 -0.49
CA TRP A 3 -22.09 -25.07 0.76
C TRP A 3 -21.01 -24.03 0.43
N CYS A 4 -21.38 -22.75 0.35
CA CYS A 4 -20.41 -21.66 0.47
C CYS A 4 -19.93 -21.66 1.91
N ILE A 5 -18.76 -22.23 2.16
CA ILE A 5 -18.00 -21.93 3.38
C ILE A 5 -17.60 -20.47 3.25
N VAL A 6 -18.37 -19.61 3.90
CA VAL A 6 -17.91 -18.28 4.26
C VAL A 6 -16.72 -18.53 5.17
N SER A 7 -15.51 -18.46 4.61
CA SER A 7 -14.29 -18.37 5.40
C SER A 7 -14.37 -17.03 6.13
N THR A 8 -14.92 -17.07 7.35
CA THR A 8 -14.78 -16.01 8.32
C THR A 8 -13.30 -15.97 8.66
N ALA A 9 -12.53 -15.19 7.89
CA ALA A 9 -11.14 -14.90 8.21
C ALA A 9 -11.13 -14.36 9.64
N LYS A 10 -10.64 -15.18 10.57
CA LYS A 10 -10.39 -14.80 11.94
C LYS A 10 -9.45 -13.59 11.84
N ASN A 11 -9.95 -12.38 12.14
CA ASN A 11 -9.09 -11.21 12.27
C ASN A 11 -8.15 -11.50 13.43
N ILE A 12 -6.99 -12.04 13.11
CA ILE A 12 -5.91 -12.25 14.07
C ILE A 12 -5.09 -10.97 14.01
N ASN A 13 -4.93 -10.37 15.19
CA ASN A 13 -4.06 -9.24 15.40
C ASN A 13 -2.83 -9.73 16.16
N MET A 14 -1.66 -9.26 15.76
CA MET A 14 -0.38 -9.54 16.39
C MET A 14 -0.06 -8.40 17.35
N ASN A 15 0.19 -8.74 18.62
CA ASN A 15 0.69 -7.78 19.57
C ASN A 15 2.16 -7.48 19.27
N ILE A 16 2.48 -6.22 18.97
CA ILE A 16 3.83 -5.75 18.63
C ILE A 16 4.41 -4.80 19.68
N ALA A 17 3.82 -4.75 20.88
CA ALA A 17 4.25 -3.85 21.96
C ALA A 17 5.72 -4.03 22.35
N ALA A 18 6.24 -5.26 22.28
CA ALA A 18 7.65 -5.57 22.54
C ALA A 18 8.62 -4.86 21.57
N GLY A 19 8.15 -4.50 20.38
CA GLY A 19 8.93 -3.84 19.33
C GLY A 19 8.82 -2.32 19.33
N LYS A 20 8.18 -1.72 20.33
CA LYS A 20 7.91 -0.28 20.38
C LYS A 20 9.22 0.52 20.52
N VAL A 21 9.37 1.56 19.70
CA VAL A 21 10.56 2.41 19.63
C VAL A 21 10.24 3.87 19.95
N ASP A 22 9.14 4.41 19.41
CA ASP A 22 8.66 5.79 19.59
C ASP A 22 9.76 6.89 19.52
N THR A 23 10.67 6.77 18.55
CA THR A 23 11.80 7.68 18.41
C THR A 23 11.68 8.55 17.17
N ARG A 24 11.93 9.85 17.32
CA ARG A 24 11.95 10.77 16.17
C ARG A 24 13.18 10.53 15.29
N ILE A 25 12.95 10.34 13.99
CA ILE A 25 14.02 10.30 12.98
C ILE A 25 14.29 11.73 12.51
N PRO A 26 15.53 12.26 12.68
CA PRO A 26 15.88 13.57 12.17
C PRO A 26 15.80 13.64 10.64
N LYS A 27 15.07 14.63 10.10
CA LYS A 27 14.86 14.77 8.65
C LYS A 27 16.16 14.99 7.86
N ASN A 28 17.19 15.56 8.50
CA ASN A 28 18.51 15.77 7.91
C ASN A 28 19.29 14.47 7.68
N LYS A 29 18.83 13.33 8.19
CA LYS A 29 19.38 12.01 7.82
C LYS A 29 19.06 11.61 6.39
N PHE A 30 18.04 12.23 5.78
CA PHE A 30 17.66 11.96 4.40
C PHE A 30 18.28 13.00 3.46
N ARG A 31 18.90 12.54 2.36
CA ARG A 31 19.58 13.39 1.36
C ARG A 31 18.61 14.10 0.39
N PHE A 32 17.37 14.31 0.80
CA PHE A 32 16.34 14.97 -0.01
C PHE A 32 15.41 15.82 0.86
N ALA A 33 14.92 16.92 0.30
CA ALA A 33 14.03 17.83 1.00
C ALA A 33 12.59 17.28 1.09
N MET A 34 11.98 17.47 2.25
CA MET A 34 10.58 17.15 2.55
C MET A 34 9.94 18.31 3.33
N PRO A 35 9.68 19.46 2.67
CA PRO A 35 9.17 20.66 3.36
C PRO A 35 7.79 20.44 3.99
N GLU A 36 6.96 19.59 3.38
CA GLU A 36 5.62 19.19 3.81
C GLU A 36 5.65 18.17 4.96
N VAL A 37 6.80 17.61 5.33
CA VAL A 37 6.90 16.69 6.47
C VAL A 37 7.29 17.46 7.73
N SER A 38 6.47 17.40 8.77
CA SER A 38 6.77 18.00 10.08
C SER A 38 7.67 17.10 10.92
N ALA A 39 7.37 15.80 10.97
CA ALA A 39 8.11 14.80 11.73
C ALA A 39 8.04 13.42 11.07
N ILE A 40 9.07 12.62 11.35
CA ILE A 40 9.13 11.20 11.03
C ILE A 40 9.40 10.51 12.37
N ILE A 41 8.56 9.56 12.75
CA ILE A 41 8.63 8.86 14.03
C ILE A 41 8.75 7.37 13.73
N TRP A 42 9.80 6.74 14.26
CA TRP A 42 9.91 5.30 14.28
C TRP A 42 9.05 4.76 15.41
N ARG A 43 7.94 4.11 15.06
CA ARG A 43 6.96 3.59 16.01
C ARG A 43 7.33 2.20 16.50
N TYR A 44 7.55 1.27 15.58
CA TYR A 44 7.84 -0.12 15.91
C TYR A 44 8.97 -0.68 15.04
N LYS A 45 9.77 -1.55 15.64
CA LYS A 45 10.72 -2.44 15.02
C LYS A 45 10.23 -3.86 15.26
N ILE A 46 9.77 -4.52 14.20
CA ILE A 46 9.22 -5.87 14.27
C ILE A 46 10.28 -6.82 13.72
N THR A 47 10.77 -7.68 14.59
CA THR A 47 11.72 -8.76 14.29
C THR A 47 11.15 -10.11 14.71
N LYS A 48 11.86 -11.19 14.40
CA LYS A 48 11.59 -12.54 14.92
C LYS A 48 11.49 -12.65 16.46
N ASP A 49 12.08 -11.70 17.18
CA ASP A 49 12.07 -11.69 18.66
C ASP A 49 10.93 -10.82 19.20
N THR A 50 10.34 -9.97 18.35
CA THR A 50 9.23 -9.07 18.72
C THR A 50 7.90 -9.81 18.75
N VAL A 51 7.75 -10.77 17.84
CA VAL A 51 6.64 -11.69 17.76
C VAL A 51 7.23 -13.05 17.47
N GLU A 52 6.68 -14.13 18.04
CA GLU A 52 7.18 -15.52 17.93
C GLU A 52 7.05 -16.08 16.49
N PHE A 53 7.68 -15.41 15.52
CA PHE A 53 7.77 -15.87 14.15
C PHE A 53 8.68 -17.10 14.06
N ALA A 54 8.29 -18.08 13.26
CA ALA A 54 9.22 -19.03 12.68
C ALA A 54 10.28 -18.25 11.87
N VAL A 55 11.54 -18.69 12.00
CA VAL A 55 12.70 -18.03 11.42
C VAL A 55 12.49 -17.75 9.92
N ASP A 56 12.74 -16.51 9.51
CA ASP A 56 12.62 -16.04 8.14
C ASP A 56 14.00 -15.73 7.56
N GLU A 57 14.34 -16.30 6.41
CA GLU A 57 15.66 -16.12 5.77
C GLU A 57 15.72 -14.86 4.89
N VAL A 58 14.58 -14.28 4.50
CA VAL A 58 14.50 -13.22 3.46
C VAL A 58 14.35 -11.84 4.08
N ASN A 59 13.44 -11.68 5.04
CA ASN A 59 13.21 -10.41 5.72
C ASN A 59 13.60 -10.54 7.20
N SER A 60 14.57 -9.73 7.63
CA SER A 60 15.02 -9.71 9.04
C SER A 60 14.22 -8.73 9.91
N GLU A 61 13.60 -7.72 9.31
CA GLU A 61 12.94 -6.63 10.04
C GLU A 61 11.86 -5.92 9.21
N LEU A 62 10.73 -5.60 9.86
CA LEU A 62 9.71 -4.68 9.38
C LEU A 62 9.68 -3.46 10.31
N GLN A 63 9.81 -2.26 9.75
CA GLN A 63 9.72 -1.02 10.50
C GLN A 63 8.38 -0.33 10.27
N VAL A 64 7.73 0.09 11.36
CA VAL A 64 6.53 0.92 11.29
C VAL A 64 6.94 2.37 11.51
N ILE A 65 6.77 3.20 10.47
CA ILE A 65 7.19 4.60 10.47
C ILE A 65 5.97 5.51 10.35
N GLU A 66 5.73 6.33 11.36
CA GLU A 66 4.74 7.40 11.28
C GLU A 66 5.33 8.64 10.61
N VAL A 67 4.67 9.12 9.56
CA VAL A 67 5.04 10.34 8.85
C VAL A 67 3.96 11.39 9.07
N ILE A 68 4.33 12.46 9.77
CA ILE A 68 3.44 13.57 10.08
C ILE A 68 3.63 14.65 9.02
N PHE A 69 2.55 14.98 8.29
CA PHE A 69 2.53 16.00 7.26
C PHE A 69 2.04 17.35 7.78
N LYS A 70 2.50 18.43 7.13
CA LYS A 70 1.99 19.79 7.25
C LYS A 70 0.96 19.98 6.13
N GLY A 71 -0.30 19.69 6.43
CA GLY A 71 -1.39 19.74 5.44
C GLY A 71 -1.52 18.43 4.66
N THR A 72 -1.82 18.53 3.37
CA THR A 72 -2.15 17.37 2.53
C THR A 72 -0.95 16.41 2.40
N PRO A 73 -1.14 15.11 2.70
CA PRO A 73 -0.08 14.11 2.56
C PRO A 73 0.46 14.00 1.14
N VAL A 74 1.78 13.80 1.03
CA VAL A 74 2.47 13.67 -0.25
C VAL A 74 3.09 12.28 -0.36
N THR A 75 2.34 11.35 -0.96
CA THR A 75 2.65 9.90 -0.99
C THR A 75 3.98 9.56 -1.68
N LYS A 76 4.47 10.42 -2.60
CA LYS A 76 5.76 10.23 -3.29
C LYS A 76 6.98 10.19 -2.36
N TYR A 77 6.85 10.64 -1.11
CA TYR A 77 7.95 10.54 -0.14
C TYR A 77 8.16 9.13 0.37
N PHE A 78 7.15 8.26 0.37
CA PHE A 78 7.27 6.91 0.89
C PHE A 78 8.26 6.05 0.09
N SER A 79 8.25 6.15 -1.25
CA SER A 79 9.25 5.46 -2.09
C SER A 79 10.67 6.00 -1.85
N LYS A 80 10.83 7.31 -1.67
CA LYS A 80 12.13 7.92 -1.34
C LYS A 80 12.64 7.48 0.03
N LEU A 81 11.77 7.46 1.04
CA LEU A 81 12.10 6.97 2.38
C LEU A 81 12.49 5.49 2.32
N GLN A 82 11.70 4.66 1.62
CA GLN A 82 11.99 3.25 1.38
C GLN A 82 13.33 3.00 0.69
N SER A 83 13.71 3.82 -0.29
CA SER A 83 15.02 3.71 -0.93
C SER A 83 16.19 4.11 -0.04
N ALA A 84 15.94 4.88 1.02
CA ALA A 84 16.98 5.38 1.92
C ALA A 84 17.27 4.45 3.10
N ILE A 85 16.40 3.46 3.35
CA ILE A 85 16.49 2.53 4.48
C ILE A 85 16.40 1.09 3.95
N PRO A 86 17.38 0.22 4.24
CA PRO A 86 17.49 -1.12 3.65
C PRO A 86 16.52 -2.17 4.27
N TYR A 87 15.47 -1.72 4.96
CA TYR A 87 14.48 -2.56 5.62
C TYR A 87 13.09 -2.27 5.07
N ARG A 88 12.19 -3.26 5.09
CA ARG A 88 10.80 -3.06 4.68
C ARG A 88 10.08 -2.13 5.66
N MET A 89 9.31 -1.18 5.14
CA MET A 89 8.59 -0.21 5.97
C MET A 89 7.10 -0.19 5.68
N LEU A 90 6.32 -0.29 6.76
CA LEU A 90 4.91 0.11 6.79
C LEU A 90 4.85 1.57 7.24
N PHE A 91 4.36 2.45 6.38
CA PHE A 91 4.17 3.85 6.72
C PHE A 91 2.77 4.07 7.29
N VAL A 92 2.68 4.87 8.35
CA VAL A 92 1.43 5.37 8.91
C VAL A 92 1.41 6.89 8.73
N TYR A 93 0.30 7.44 8.24
CA TYR A 93 0.13 8.88 8.11
C TYR A 93 -1.34 9.25 8.31
N LYS A 94 -1.61 10.52 8.58
CA LYS A 94 -2.98 11.02 8.74
C LYS A 94 -3.44 11.76 7.51
N GLU A 95 -4.68 11.52 7.10
CA GLU A 95 -5.40 12.37 6.15
C GLU A 95 -6.71 12.83 6.80
N GLY A 96 -6.74 14.06 7.29
CA GLY A 96 -7.82 14.52 8.17
C GLY A 96 -7.77 13.80 9.53
N LEU A 97 -8.87 13.13 9.89
CA LEU A 97 -9.01 12.40 11.15
C LEU A 97 -8.69 10.91 11.03
N THR A 98 -8.46 10.41 9.81
CA THR A 98 -8.25 8.99 9.56
C THR A 98 -6.76 8.67 9.43
N ASN A 99 -6.37 7.57 10.07
CA ASN A 99 -5.08 6.95 9.77
C ASN A 99 -5.16 6.28 8.41
N LYS A 100 -4.10 6.46 7.63
CA LYS A 100 -3.85 5.77 6.38
C LYS A 100 -2.50 5.08 6.44
N TYR A 101 -2.39 4.04 5.65
CA TYR A 101 -1.21 3.19 5.61
C TYR A 101 -0.62 3.22 4.21
N ALA A 102 0.70 3.11 4.10
CA ALA A 102 1.37 2.98 2.83
C ALA A 102 2.47 1.92 2.87
N PHE A 103 2.61 1.16 1.79
CA PHE A 103 3.78 0.36 1.49
C PHE A 103 4.45 0.91 0.23
N ALA A 104 5.78 0.88 0.22
CA ALA A 104 6.56 1.20 -0.95
C ALA A 104 7.27 -0.06 -1.46
N TYR A 105 7.02 -0.42 -2.72
CA TYR A 105 7.65 -1.51 -3.43
C TYR A 105 8.28 -0.96 -4.71
N GLY A 106 9.61 -0.87 -4.72
CA GLY A 106 10.34 -0.19 -5.81
C GLY A 106 9.85 1.26 -5.96
N ASN A 107 9.29 1.57 -7.12
CA ASN A 107 8.75 2.90 -7.42
C ASN A 107 7.25 3.04 -7.14
N THR A 108 6.58 1.94 -6.78
CA THR A 108 5.15 1.90 -6.53
C THR A 108 4.85 2.09 -5.06
N VAL A 109 3.89 2.97 -4.79
CA VAL A 109 3.38 3.24 -3.45
C VAL A 109 1.93 2.81 -3.44
N ILE A 110 1.64 1.82 -2.61
CA ILE A 110 0.29 1.33 -2.36
C ILE A 110 -0.20 1.99 -1.08
N THR A 111 -1.44 2.45 -1.05
CA THR A 111 -2.03 3.10 0.12
C THR A 111 -3.39 2.52 0.45
N THR A 112 -3.73 2.43 1.74
CA THR A 112 -5.07 2.04 2.18
C THR A 112 -5.56 2.93 3.32
N ALA A 113 -6.88 3.02 3.44
CA ALA A 113 -7.54 3.53 4.64
C ALA A 113 -8.07 2.41 5.55
N LYS A 114 -7.89 1.14 5.16
CA LYS A 114 -8.17 0.00 6.04
C LYS A 114 -7.25 0.08 7.25
N GLU A 115 -7.81 -0.11 8.44
CA GLU A 115 -7.06 -0.04 9.68
C GLU A 115 -6.17 -1.28 9.83
N LEU A 116 -4.86 -1.07 9.73
CA LEU A 116 -3.86 -2.14 9.86
C LEU A 116 -3.22 -2.18 11.25
N LEU A 117 -3.33 -1.10 12.03
CA LEU A 117 -2.71 -0.96 13.35
C LEU A 117 -3.68 -0.28 14.32
N ILE A 118 -4.03 -0.96 15.41
CA ILE A 118 -4.90 -0.46 16.48
C ILE A 118 -4.12 -0.53 17.79
N GLY A 119 -3.70 0.63 18.32
CA GLY A 119 -2.81 0.64 19.48
C GLY A 119 -1.49 -0.08 19.15
N ASP A 120 -1.14 -1.10 19.94
CA ASP A 120 0.04 -1.95 19.74
C ASP A 120 -0.30 -3.28 19.03
N GLU A 121 -1.47 -3.36 18.38
CA GLU A 121 -1.93 -4.54 17.63
C GLU A 121 -1.85 -4.30 16.12
N LEU A 122 -1.04 -5.09 15.42
CA LEU A 122 -0.89 -5.09 13.97
C LEU A 122 -1.71 -6.20 13.34
N ARG A 123 -2.43 -5.90 12.27
CA ARG A 123 -3.21 -6.89 11.53
C ARG A 123 -2.29 -7.94 10.89
N GLY A 124 -2.57 -9.22 11.08
CA GLY A 124 -1.75 -10.29 10.51
C GLY A 124 -1.90 -11.59 11.30
N SER A 125 -1.77 -12.72 10.61
CA SER A 125 -2.08 -14.03 11.22
C SER A 125 -0.92 -15.03 11.21
N THR A 126 0.26 -14.57 10.82
CA THR A 126 1.24 -15.45 10.21
C THR A 126 2.44 -15.83 11.09
N GLN A 127 3.14 -16.86 10.64
CA GLN A 127 4.31 -17.47 11.26
C GLN A 127 5.63 -16.89 10.74
N SER A 128 5.66 -16.05 9.69
CA SER A 128 6.90 -15.47 9.15
C SER A 128 6.74 -13.97 8.84
N LEU A 129 7.85 -13.25 8.88
CA LEU A 129 7.87 -11.81 8.61
C LEU A 129 7.61 -11.48 7.13
N THR A 130 8.11 -12.30 6.21
CA THR A 130 7.87 -12.19 4.77
C THR A 130 6.39 -12.36 4.47
N THR A 131 5.75 -13.41 5.00
CA THR A 131 4.32 -13.60 4.81
C THR A 131 3.50 -12.47 5.43
N LEU A 132 3.95 -11.87 6.55
CA LEU A 132 3.23 -10.75 7.18
C LEU A 132 3.25 -9.54 6.27
N ILE A 133 4.41 -9.26 5.69
CA ILE A 133 4.61 -8.16 4.75
C ILE A 133 3.74 -8.36 3.50
N GLU A 134 3.72 -9.57 2.94
CA GLU A 134 2.85 -9.91 1.80
C GLU A 134 1.37 -9.78 2.18
N GLU A 135 0.91 -10.36 3.29
CA GLU A 135 -0.47 -10.25 3.79
C GLU A 135 -0.91 -8.79 3.91
N LEU A 136 -0.12 -7.97 4.62
CA LEU A 136 -0.44 -6.57 4.81
C LEU A 136 -0.50 -5.81 3.47
N ALA A 137 0.42 -6.08 2.54
CA ALA A 137 0.42 -5.44 1.25
C ALA A 137 -0.78 -5.88 0.38
N GLU A 138 -1.09 -7.18 0.35
CA GLU A 138 -2.25 -7.74 -0.36
C GLU A 138 -3.57 -7.13 0.11
N GLU A 139 -3.72 -6.88 1.41
CA GLU A 139 -4.90 -6.20 1.95
C GLU A 139 -5.10 -4.79 1.44
N MET A 140 -4.03 -4.14 0.97
CA MET A 140 -4.05 -2.78 0.43
C MET A 140 -4.31 -2.73 -1.07
N LEU A 141 -4.26 -3.88 -1.76
CA LEU A 141 -4.44 -3.99 -3.20
C LEU A 141 -5.92 -4.05 -3.59
N ASP A 142 -6.20 -3.60 -4.83
CA ASP A 142 -7.54 -3.68 -5.41
C ASP A 142 -7.85 -5.07 -5.95
N ILE A 143 -6.80 -5.82 -6.31
CA ILE A 143 -6.89 -7.17 -6.85
C ILE A 143 -6.28 -8.20 -5.92
N ARG A 144 -6.77 -9.43 -6.04
CA ARG A 144 -6.25 -10.58 -5.31
C ARG A 144 -5.17 -11.28 -6.11
N ARG A 145 -4.27 -11.93 -5.37
CA ARG A 145 -3.31 -12.89 -5.91
C ARG A 145 -4.04 -14.08 -6.51
N ARG A 146 -3.61 -14.53 -7.69
CA ARG A 146 -4.06 -15.80 -8.26
C ARG A 146 -3.17 -16.92 -7.71
N GLU A 147 -3.65 -18.16 -7.71
CA GLU A 147 -2.91 -19.31 -7.19
C GLU A 147 -1.54 -19.52 -7.89
N THR A 148 -1.44 -19.12 -9.15
CA THR A 148 -0.23 -19.23 -9.97
C THR A 148 0.72 -18.04 -9.83
N ASP A 149 0.29 -16.94 -9.22
CA ASP A 149 1.04 -15.68 -9.22
C ASP A 149 2.05 -15.67 -8.06
N SER A 150 3.28 -15.22 -8.34
CA SER A 150 4.14 -14.73 -7.27
C SER A 150 3.61 -13.40 -6.71
N PHE A 151 4.11 -12.97 -5.55
CA PHE A 151 3.73 -11.67 -4.99
C PHE A 151 4.20 -10.52 -5.90
N ASP A 152 5.37 -10.66 -6.52
CA ASP A 152 5.86 -9.69 -7.51
C ASP A 152 4.95 -9.62 -8.76
N ASP A 153 4.43 -10.75 -9.23
CA ASP A 153 3.47 -10.78 -10.35
C ASP A 153 2.19 -10.01 -9.99
N LEU A 154 1.70 -10.16 -8.77
CA LEU A 154 0.55 -9.42 -8.27
C LEU A 154 0.81 -7.90 -8.27
N LEU A 155 1.99 -7.47 -7.82
CA LEU A 155 2.37 -6.05 -7.84
C LEU A 155 2.45 -5.48 -9.26
N ILE A 156 3.06 -6.22 -10.20
CA ILE A 156 3.12 -5.83 -11.62
C ILE A 156 1.70 -5.66 -12.19
N ARG A 157 0.80 -6.57 -11.85
CA ARG A 157 -0.60 -6.54 -12.30
C ARG A 157 -1.35 -5.34 -11.70
N GLN A 158 -1.11 -5.02 -10.42
CA GLN A 158 -1.66 -3.83 -9.78
C GLN A 158 -1.16 -2.55 -10.46
N GLU A 159 0.14 -2.45 -10.77
CA GLU A 159 0.68 -1.28 -11.46
C GLU A 159 0.03 -1.05 -12.82
N ARG A 160 -0.19 -2.14 -13.58
CA ARG A 160 -0.88 -2.10 -14.86
C ARG A 160 -2.31 -1.58 -14.70
N LEU A 161 -3.07 -2.09 -13.73
CA LEU A 161 -4.41 -1.62 -13.42
C LEU A 161 -4.44 -0.14 -13.05
N ILE A 162 -3.50 0.34 -12.22
CA ILE A 162 -3.41 1.76 -11.87
C ILE A 162 -3.16 2.61 -13.11
N LYS A 163 -2.29 2.17 -14.03
CA LYS A 163 -2.01 2.88 -15.29
C LYS A 163 -3.25 2.93 -16.19
N GLN A 164 -3.95 1.82 -16.38
CA GLN A 164 -5.19 1.78 -17.16
C GLN A 164 -6.28 2.68 -16.57
N LYS A 165 -6.51 2.62 -15.24
CA LYS A 165 -7.47 3.50 -14.55
C LYS A 165 -7.16 4.97 -14.77
N LYS A 166 -5.88 5.37 -14.74
CA LYS A 166 -5.46 6.75 -15.02
C LYS A 166 -5.74 7.16 -16.47
N GLU A 167 -5.49 6.27 -17.42
CA GLU A 167 -5.74 6.54 -18.83
C GLU A 167 -7.24 6.65 -19.14
N ILE A 168 -8.07 5.78 -18.56
CA ILE A 168 -9.53 5.89 -18.61
C ILE A 168 -9.99 7.25 -18.06
N ALA A 169 -9.47 7.68 -16.91
CA ALA A 169 -9.81 8.98 -16.34
C ALA A 169 -9.38 10.15 -17.23
N ARG A 170 -8.22 10.04 -17.89
CA ARG A 170 -7.73 11.02 -18.87
C ARG A 170 -8.66 11.10 -20.09
N LEU A 171 -9.02 9.95 -20.68
CA LEU A 171 -9.92 9.86 -21.82
C LEU A 171 -11.33 10.35 -21.48
N GLN A 172 -11.86 9.99 -20.31
CA GLN A 172 -13.14 10.51 -19.83
C GLN A 172 -13.14 12.04 -19.75
N LYS A 173 -12.08 12.63 -19.18
CA LYS A 173 -11.95 14.09 -19.13
C LYS A 173 -11.86 14.71 -20.53
N LEU A 174 -11.23 14.05 -21.51
CA LEU A 174 -11.19 14.53 -22.89
C LEU A 174 -12.59 14.48 -23.54
N VAL A 175 -13.32 13.38 -23.36
CA VAL A 175 -14.71 13.24 -23.80
C VAL A 175 -15.60 14.36 -23.23
N ASP A 176 -15.47 14.65 -21.94
CA ASP A 176 -16.33 15.62 -21.23
C ASP A 176 -16.08 17.06 -21.70
N ASN A 177 -14.85 17.36 -22.12
CA ASN A 177 -14.46 18.70 -22.59
C ASN A 177 -14.58 18.88 -24.11
N GLU A 178 -14.79 17.80 -24.88
CA GLU A 178 -14.90 17.87 -26.33
C GLU A 178 -16.26 18.42 -26.78
N LYS A 179 -16.23 19.50 -27.57
CA LYS A 179 -17.41 20.20 -28.07
C LYS A 179 -17.88 19.66 -29.43
N GLN A 180 -16.96 19.09 -30.22
CA GLN A 180 -17.28 18.56 -31.55
C GLN A 180 -17.81 17.13 -31.43
N SER A 181 -19.12 16.95 -31.68
CA SER A 181 -19.82 15.67 -31.50
C SER A 181 -19.15 14.49 -32.22
N LYS A 182 -18.57 14.71 -33.41
CA LYS A 182 -17.87 13.66 -34.17
C LYS A 182 -16.63 13.13 -33.45
N TYR A 183 -15.82 14.02 -32.87
CA TYR A 183 -14.62 13.63 -32.14
C TYR A 183 -14.96 13.05 -30.77
N ARG A 184 -15.97 13.62 -30.09
CA ARG A 184 -16.50 13.07 -28.84
C ARG A 184 -17.01 11.64 -29.00
N PHE A 185 -17.67 11.31 -30.11
CA PHE A 185 -18.12 9.95 -30.39
C PHE A 185 -16.96 8.97 -30.55
N LYS A 186 -15.89 9.35 -31.27
CA LYS A 186 -14.68 8.52 -31.41
C LYS A 186 -14.01 8.25 -30.05
N LEU A 187 -13.83 9.31 -29.25
CA LEU A 187 -13.24 9.20 -27.91
C LEU A 187 -14.09 8.32 -26.98
N ASN A 188 -15.43 8.38 -27.11
CA ASN A 188 -16.33 7.51 -26.35
C ASN A 188 -16.22 6.03 -26.73
N GLU A 189 -16.04 5.70 -28.00
CA GLU A 189 -15.86 4.31 -28.42
C GLU A 189 -14.55 3.74 -27.90
N GLU A 190 -13.46 4.51 -27.96
CA GLU A 190 -12.16 4.13 -27.39
C GLU A 190 -12.25 3.94 -25.86
N LEU A 191 -12.93 4.86 -25.17
CA LEU A 191 -13.16 4.77 -23.73
C LEU A 191 -13.93 3.50 -23.34
N LYS A 192 -14.98 3.12 -24.08
CA LYS A 192 -15.74 1.89 -23.84
C LYS A 192 -14.89 0.65 -24.00
N ILE A 193 -14.04 0.60 -25.02
CA ILE A 193 -13.13 -0.54 -25.25
C ILE A 193 -12.19 -0.68 -24.06
N MET A 194 -11.56 0.42 -23.65
CA MET A 194 -10.61 0.41 -22.53
C MET A 194 -11.27 0.08 -21.18
N GLN A 195 -12.50 0.55 -20.94
CA GLN A 195 -13.28 0.17 -19.76
C GLN A 195 -13.60 -1.33 -19.76
N LYS A 196 -13.99 -1.88 -20.91
CA LYS A 196 -14.29 -3.30 -21.05
C LYS A 196 -13.06 -4.16 -20.78
N GLU A 197 -11.88 -3.74 -21.26
CA GLU A 197 -10.61 -4.43 -20.97
C GLU A 197 -10.27 -4.43 -19.47
N LEU A 198 -10.52 -3.31 -18.78
CA LEU A 198 -10.31 -3.22 -17.32
C LEU A 198 -11.19 -4.22 -16.55
N ASP A 199 -12.47 -4.32 -16.91
CA ASP A 199 -13.44 -5.21 -16.27
C ASP A 199 -13.08 -6.70 -16.40
N TYR A 200 -12.31 -7.08 -17.44
CA TYR A 200 -11.79 -8.44 -17.58
C TYR A 200 -10.53 -8.72 -16.74
N GLU A 201 -9.78 -7.67 -16.36
CA GLU A 201 -8.51 -7.81 -15.62
C GLU A 201 -8.67 -7.70 -14.09
N SER A 202 -9.73 -7.02 -13.63
CA SER A 202 -10.12 -6.90 -12.21
C SER A 202 -10.79 -8.15 -11.66
#